data_AF-A0A384JW97-F1
#
_entry.id   AF-A0A384JW97-F1
#
_cell.length_a   1.000
_cell.length_b   1.000
_cell.length_c   1.000
_cell.angle_alpha   90.00
_cell.angle_beta   90.00
_cell.angle_gamma   90.00
#
_symmetry.space_group_name_H-M   'P 1'
#
loop_
_entity.id
_entity.type
_entity.pdbx_description
1 polymer ?
#
loop_
_entity_poly.entity_id
_entity_poly.type
_entity_poly.pdbx_seq_one_letter_code
_entity_poly.pdbx_strand_id
1 'polypeptide(L)'
;MSSSGIPQGNPTDNDYVSRPGHKHDPIQVQSDGAPIEGETADNVPVAKTNIIDDKTRHAAKSAETYREPGDNEGLPQNDGRSAIAQ
;
A
#
# COMPACT_ATOMS: atom_id res chain seq x y z
N MET A 1 -19.99 29.57 4.77
CA MET A 1 -18.98 28.85 3.97
C MET A 1 -19.70 27.72 3.27
N SER A 2 -19.86 27.82 1.95
CA SER A 2 -20.64 26.87 1.15
C SER A 2 -19.86 25.57 0.97
N SER A 3 -20.42 24.46 1.42
CA SER A 3 -19.85 23.09 1.36
C SER A 3 -19.92 22.50 -0.05
N SER A 4 -19.44 23.24 -1.04
CA SER A 4 -19.67 22.98 -2.47
C SER A 4 -18.71 21.95 -3.09
N GLY A 5 -18.19 21.00 -2.32
CA GLY A 5 -17.11 20.11 -2.78
C GLY A 5 -17.19 18.65 -2.34
N ILE A 6 -18.27 18.22 -1.68
CA ILE A 6 -18.43 16.81 -1.29
C ILE A 6 -19.24 16.10 -2.39
N PRO A 7 -18.69 15.08 -3.09
CA PRO A 7 -19.46 14.31 -4.04
C PRO A 7 -20.59 13.58 -3.31
N GLN A 8 -21.85 13.91 -3.64
CA GLN A 8 -22.99 13.10 -3.18
C GLN A 8 -23.03 11.83 -4.04
N GLY A 9 -22.25 10.84 -3.65
CA GLY A 9 -22.32 9.51 -4.26
C GLY A 9 -23.68 8.89 -3.96
N ASN A 10 -24.39 8.45 -5.00
CA ASN A 10 -25.63 7.69 -4.83
C ASN A 10 -25.26 6.27 -4.38
N PRO A 11 -25.61 5.83 -3.15
CA PRO A 11 -25.29 4.48 -2.70
C PRO A 11 -26.02 3.50 -3.63
N THR A 12 -25.24 2.80 -4.45
CA THR A 12 -25.75 1.77 -5.35
C THR A 12 -25.44 0.43 -4.70
N ASP A 13 -26.41 -0.46 -4.72
CA ASP A 13 -26.17 -1.83 -4.30
C ASP A 13 -25.22 -2.48 -5.31
N ASN A 14 -24.01 -2.81 -4.85
CA ASN A 14 -22.97 -3.46 -5.65
C ASN A 14 -22.99 -4.97 -5.44
N ASP A 15 -24.15 -5.53 -5.03
CA ASP A 15 -24.39 -6.96 -5.10
C ASP A 15 -23.95 -7.49 -6.48
N TYR A 16 -23.19 -8.59 -6.42
CA TYR A 16 -22.45 -9.19 -7.54
C TYR A 16 -23.31 -9.27 -8.81
N VAL A 17 -23.14 -8.30 -9.72
CA VAL A 17 -23.89 -8.27 -10.99
C VAL A 17 -23.11 -9.00 -12.07
N SER A 18 -23.66 -10.12 -12.54
CA SER A 18 -23.15 -10.79 -13.74
C SER A 18 -23.08 -9.83 -14.92
N ARG A 19 -22.05 -10.00 -15.77
CA ARG A 19 -21.81 -9.17 -16.96
C ARG A 19 -23.10 -9.02 -17.81
N PRO A 20 -23.43 -7.82 -18.34
CA PRO A 20 -24.61 -7.63 -19.18
C PRO A 20 -24.67 -8.65 -20.32
N GLY A 21 -25.83 -9.29 -20.48
CA GLY A 21 -26.04 -10.39 -21.44
C GLY A 21 -25.94 -11.79 -20.83
N HIS A 22 -25.30 -11.95 -19.67
CA HIS A 22 -25.03 -13.27 -19.06
C HIS A 22 -25.85 -13.52 -17.79
N LYS A 23 -26.88 -12.71 -17.53
CA LYS A 23 -27.70 -12.82 -16.29
C LYS A 23 -28.57 -14.09 -16.25
N HIS A 24 -28.83 -14.70 -17.40
CA HIS A 24 -29.64 -15.92 -17.53
C HIS A 24 -28.82 -17.13 -17.98
N ASP A 25 -27.51 -16.95 -18.20
CA ASP A 25 -26.65 -18.04 -18.61
C ASP A 25 -26.35 -18.92 -17.40
N PRO A 26 -26.41 -20.25 -17.53
CA PRO A 26 -25.96 -21.16 -16.49
C PRO A 26 -24.49 -20.86 -16.15
N ILE A 27 -24.21 -20.52 -14.89
CA ILE A 27 -22.83 -20.42 -14.42
C ILE A 27 -22.27 -21.84 -14.40
N GLN A 28 -21.22 -22.08 -15.17
CA GLN A 28 -20.57 -23.38 -15.19
C GLN A 28 -19.94 -23.65 -13.83
N VAL A 29 -20.39 -24.70 -13.16
CA VAL A 29 -19.80 -25.21 -11.92
C VAL A 29 -19.02 -26.48 -12.25
N GLN A 30 -17.78 -26.57 -11.77
CA GLN A 30 -16.97 -27.78 -11.89
C GLN A 30 -17.34 -28.73 -10.75
N SER A 31 -17.26 -30.04 -10.99
CA SER A 31 -17.44 -31.03 -9.94
C SER A 31 -16.23 -31.07 -9.01
N ASP A 32 -16.42 -31.47 -7.74
CA ASP A 32 -15.34 -31.52 -6.75
C ASP A 32 -14.19 -32.46 -7.13
N GLY A 33 -14.46 -33.43 -8.01
CA GLY A 33 -13.46 -34.36 -8.56
C GLY A 33 -12.89 -33.95 -9.91
N ALA A 34 -13.23 -32.76 -10.43
CA ALA A 34 -12.66 -32.26 -11.67
C ALA A 34 -11.14 -32.10 -11.51
N PRO A 35 -10.33 -32.58 -12.47
CA PRO A 35 -8.90 -32.31 -12.46
C PRO A 35 -8.68 -30.80 -12.45
N ILE A 36 -7.88 -30.33 -11.50
CA ILE A 36 -7.30 -28.99 -11.59
C ILE A 36 -6.46 -28.95 -12.86
N GLU A 37 -6.70 -27.94 -13.71
CA GLU A 37 -5.75 -27.64 -14.78
C GLU A 37 -4.43 -27.32 -14.10
N GLY A 38 -3.46 -28.22 -14.27
CA GLY A 38 -2.15 -28.07 -13.67
C GLY A 38 -1.59 -26.74 -14.10
N GLU A 39 -1.08 -25.97 -13.14
CA GLU A 39 -0.27 -24.80 -13.42
C GLU A 39 0.81 -25.27 -14.38
N THR A 40 0.67 -24.91 -15.66
CA THR A 40 1.82 -24.88 -16.54
C THR A 40 2.68 -23.83 -15.89
N ALA A 41 3.64 -24.28 -15.07
CA ALA A 41 4.59 -23.39 -14.45
C ALA A 41 5.16 -22.58 -15.60
N ASP A 42 4.79 -21.30 -15.64
CA ASP A 42 5.33 -20.35 -16.59
C ASP A 42 6.81 -20.27 -16.25
N ASN A 43 7.60 -21.15 -16.88
CA ASN A 43 9.04 -21.23 -16.75
C ASN A 43 9.66 -20.06 -17.53
N VAL A 44 9.15 -18.86 -17.29
CA VAL A 44 9.70 -17.63 -17.81
C VAL A 44 10.99 -17.41 -17.02
N PRO A 45 12.16 -17.50 -17.68
CA PRO A 45 13.41 -17.32 -16.98
C PRO A 45 13.47 -15.90 -16.42
N VAL A 46 13.58 -15.81 -15.10
CA VAL A 46 13.83 -14.53 -14.44
C VAL A 46 15.23 -14.06 -14.82
N ALA A 47 15.33 -12.94 -15.53
CA ALA A 47 16.61 -12.34 -15.88
C ALA A 47 17.33 -11.87 -14.61
N LYS A 48 18.27 -12.70 -14.12
CA LYS A 48 19.03 -12.45 -12.88
C LYS A 48 19.79 -11.12 -12.89
N THR A 49 20.07 -10.57 -14.07
CA THR A 49 20.66 -9.23 -14.23
C THR A 49 19.79 -8.10 -13.67
N ASN A 50 18.47 -8.33 -13.55
CA ASN A 50 17.52 -7.39 -12.98
C ASN A 50 17.30 -7.63 -11.48
N ILE A 51 17.92 -8.67 -10.90
CA ILE A 51 17.89 -8.94 -9.46
C ILE A 51 19.14 -8.33 -8.84
N ILE A 52 18.92 -7.48 -7.84
CA ILE A 52 20.01 -6.96 -7.02
C ILE A 52 20.31 -8.03 -5.96
N ASP A 53 21.45 -8.69 -6.08
CA ASP A 53 21.87 -9.79 -5.18
C ASP A 53 22.09 -9.31 -3.74
N ASP A 54 22.46 -8.03 -3.57
CA ASP A 54 22.79 -7.42 -2.28
C ASP A 54 21.74 -6.42 -1.79
N LYS A 55 21.37 -6.53 -0.51
CA LYS A 55 20.55 -5.55 0.17
C LYS A 55 21.39 -4.30 0.48
N THR A 56 21.33 -3.25 -0.34
CA THR A 56 21.81 -1.90 0.08
C THR A 56 20.76 -1.11 0.85
N ARG A 57 19.72 -1.78 1.36
CA ARG A 57 18.83 -1.19 2.36
C ARG A 57 19.40 -1.51 3.74
N HIS A 58 20.10 -0.54 4.32
CA HIS A 58 20.79 -0.61 5.62
C HIS A 58 22.22 -1.17 5.56
N ALA A 59 23.09 -0.65 4.69
CA ALA A 59 24.48 -0.45 5.13
C ALA A 59 24.36 0.25 6.48
N ALA A 60 24.66 -0.48 7.57
CA ALA A 60 24.20 -0.12 8.90
C ALA A 60 24.42 1.37 9.11
N LYS A 61 23.35 2.12 9.37
CA LYS A 61 23.48 3.50 9.84
C LYS A 61 24.51 3.42 10.97
N SER A 62 25.67 4.07 10.81
CA SER A 62 26.69 4.07 11.85
C SER A 62 25.99 4.48 13.15
N ALA A 63 26.51 4.04 14.31
CA ALA A 63 25.92 4.38 15.61
C ALA A 63 25.70 5.90 15.81
N GLU A 64 26.33 6.73 14.97
CA GLU A 64 26.25 8.19 14.92
C GLU A 64 25.09 8.75 14.07
N THR A 65 24.32 7.93 13.35
CA THR A 65 23.28 8.44 12.43
C THR A 65 21.99 8.86 13.15
N TYR A 66 21.80 8.42 14.40
CA TYR A 66 20.77 8.93 15.30
C TYR A 66 21.41 9.31 16.63
N ARG A 67 21.31 10.58 17.00
CA ARG A 67 21.68 11.09 18.32
C ARG A 67 20.38 11.41 19.04
N GLU A 68 20.18 10.81 20.21
CA GLU A 68 19.05 11.13 21.06
C GLU A 68 19.12 12.61 21.47
N PRO A 69 18.05 13.41 21.26
CA PRO A 69 18.02 14.79 21.70
C PRO A 69 18.20 14.87 23.22
N GLY A 70 19.07 15.77 23.69
CA GLY A 70 19.14 16.05 25.13
C GLY A 70 17.86 16.69 25.66
N ASP A 71 17.63 16.63 26.97
CA ASP A 71 16.42 17.18 27.63
C ASP A 71 16.09 18.64 27.27
N ASN A 72 17.10 19.41 26.85
CA ASN A 72 16.99 20.83 26.52
C ASN A 72 17.24 21.12 25.03
N GLU A 73 17.40 20.10 24.19
CA GLU A 73 17.66 20.26 22.76
C GLU A 73 16.37 20.63 22.02
N GLY A 74 16.36 21.81 21.39
CA GLY A 74 15.19 22.34 20.68
C GLY A 74 14.17 23.07 21.55
N LEU A 75 14.34 23.08 22.88
CA LEU A 75 13.53 23.92 23.76
C LEU A 75 14.03 25.38 23.71
N PRO A 76 13.12 26.37 23.68
CA PRO A 76 13.50 27.76 23.80
C PRO A 76 14.11 28.02 25.19
N GLN A 77 15.04 28.97 25.27
CA GLN A 77 15.61 29.39 26.54
C GLN A 77 14.50 29.94 27.43
N ASN A 78 14.45 29.54 28.70
CA ASN A 78 13.52 30.09 29.67
C ASN A 78 14.05 31.43 30.21
N ASP A 79 14.15 32.43 29.33
CA ASP A 79 14.50 33.81 29.65
C ASP A 79 13.26 34.67 29.99
N GLY A 80 12.12 34.02 30.19
CA GLY A 80 10.82 34.66 30.42
C GLY A 80 10.19 35.28 29.17
N ARG A 81 10.72 35.01 27.96
CA ARG A 81 10.17 35.52 26.69
C ARG A 81 9.66 34.37 25.83
N SER A 82 8.50 34.55 25.20
CA SER A 82 7.95 33.57 24.27
C SER A 82 8.76 33.54 22.97
N ALA A 83 8.96 32.35 22.38
CA ALA A 83 9.62 32.21 21.10
C ALA A 83 8.81 32.87 19.97
N ILE A 84 9.46 33.65 19.12
CA ILE A 84 8.86 34.21 17.90
C ILE A 84 8.84 33.10 16.86
N ALA A 85 7.66 32.64 16.46
CA ALA A 85 7.52 31.76 15.30
C ALA A 85 7.86 32.57 14.03
N GLN A 86 8.88 32.14 13.29
CA GLN A 86 9.14 32.64 11.93
C GLN A 86 8.32 31.86 10.91
#